data_AF-A0A452UVM2-F1
#
_entry.id   AF-A0A452UVM2-F1
#
_cell.length_a   1.000
_cell.length_b   1.000
_cell.length_c   1.000
_cell.angle_alpha   90.00
_cell.angle_beta   90.00
_cell.angle_gamma   90.00
#
_symmetry.space_group_name_H-M   'P 1'
#
loop_
_entity.id
_entity.type
_entity.pdbx_description
1 polymer ?
#
loop_
_entity_poly.entity_id
_entity_poly.type
_entity_poly.pdbx_seq_one_letter_code
_entity_poly.pdbx_strand_id
1 'polypeptide(L)' 'MPDEVNIDELLELESEEDRSRKIQVGPLPRPQDFVQELLGKLRGLHKQPGLRPPSPSGNRSLSPIQDSARTAPP' A
#
# COMPACT_ATOMS: atom_id res chain seq x y z
N MET A 1 9.02 3.38 -14.79
CA MET A 1 8.44 4.07 -13.63
C MET A 1 9.58 4.28 -12.66
N PRO A 2 9.72 5.45 -12.00
CA PRO A 2 10.72 5.58 -10.93
C PRO A 2 10.42 4.54 -9.85
N ASP A 3 11.45 3.95 -9.26
CA ASP A 3 11.25 3.00 -8.18
C ASP A 3 10.56 3.67 -6.99
N GLU A 4 9.52 3.01 -6.50
CA GLU A 4 8.71 3.48 -5.38
C GLU A 4 9.43 3.17 -4.07
N VAL A 5 9.42 4.14 -3.14
CA VAL A 5 9.99 3.95 -1.80
C VAL A 5 8.92 3.31 -0.92
N ASN A 6 9.24 2.18 -0.29
CA ASN A 6 8.30 1.48 0.58
C ASN A 6 8.22 2.19 1.95
N ILE A 7 7.09 2.85 2.22
CA ILE A 7 6.89 3.61 3.45
C ILE A 7 6.83 2.71 4.68
N ASP A 8 6.24 1.52 4.57
CA ASP A 8 6.16 0.58 5.70
C ASP A 8 7.55 0.15 6.17
N GLU A 9 8.46 -0.09 5.21
CA GLU A 9 9.85 -0.45 5.52
C GLU A 9 10.60 0.70 6.19
N LEU A 10 10.35 1.95 5.79
CA LEU A 10 10.94 3.10 6.47
C LEU A 10 10.40 3.26 7.90
N LEU A 11 9.12 2.98 8.14
CA LEU A 11 8.52 3.06 9.47
C LEU A 11 9.03 1.97 10.42
N GLU A 12 9.48 0.83 9.89
CA GLU A 12 10.11 -0.25 10.66
C GLU A 12 11.54 0.08 11.11
N LEU A 13 12.22 0.99 10.42
CA LEU A 13 13.56 1.43 10.79
C LEU A 13 13.51 2.33 12.03
N GLU A 14 14.35 2.02 13.01
CA GLU A 14 14.43 2.72 14.29
C GLU A 14 15.15 4.08 14.17
N SER A 15 16.11 4.18 13.23
CA SER A 15 16.98 5.34 13.07
C SER A 15 16.65 6.15 11.81
N GLU A 16 16.64 7.49 11.95
CA GLU A 16 16.46 8.42 10.83
C GLU A 16 17.62 8.30 9.80
N GLU A 17 18.82 7.95 10.26
CA GLU A 17 20.00 7.70 9.43
C GLU A 17 19.79 6.47 8.51
N ASP A 18 19.27 5.36 9.01
CA ASP A 18 18.96 4.18 8.21
C ASP A 18 17.84 4.47 7.21
N ARG A 19 16.79 5.20 7.64
CA ARG A 19 15.73 5.68 6.73
C ARG A 19 16.32 6.52 5.61
N SER A 20 17.20 7.46 5.93
CA SER A 20 17.85 8.33 4.95
C SER A 20 18.69 7.53 3.94
N ARG A 21 19.46 6.54 4.40
CA ARG A 21 20.26 5.67 3.51
C ARG A 21 19.35 4.85 2.62
N LYS A 22 18.28 4.28 3.16
CA LYS A 22 17.30 3.50 2.40
C LYS A 22 16.67 4.30 1.26
N ILE A 23 16.30 5.56 1.53
CA ILE A 23 15.74 6.49 0.53
C ILE A 23 16.80 6.84 -0.55
N GLN A 24 18.07 6.96 -0.16
CA GLN A 24 19.18 7.32 -1.05
C GLN A 24 19.74 6.15 -1.87
N VAL A 25 19.61 4.90 -1.39
CA VAL A 25 20.14 3.68 -2.04
C VAL A 25 19.28 3.22 -3.22
N GLY A 26 18.17 3.91 -3.50
CA GLY A 26 17.38 3.67 -4.71
C GLY A 26 18.18 3.96 -6.00
N PRO A 27 17.77 3.39 -7.14
CA PRO A 27 18.49 3.51 -8.42
C PRO A 27 18.51 4.92 -9.01
N LEU A 28 17.83 5.89 -8.38
CA LEU A 28 17.79 7.28 -8.79
C LEU A 28 18.26 8.18 -7.63
N PRO A 29 19.19 9.12 -7.90
CA PRO A 29 19.58 10.12 -6.91
C PRO A 29 18.35 10.95 -6.54
N ARG A 30 18.05 11.01 -5.24
CA ARG A 30 16.95 11.80 -4.70
C ARG A 30 17.49 13.14 -4.21
N PRO A 31 16.81 14.28 -4.48
CA PRO A 31 17.19 15.56 -3.92
C PRO A 31 17.22 15.52 -2.39
N GLN A 32 18.17 16.20 -1.76
CA GLN A 32 18.28 16.23 -0.29
C GLN A 32 17.02 16.82 0.36
N ASP A 33 16.37 17.78 -0.28
CA ASP A 33 15.10 18.37 0.19
C ASP A 33 13.99 17.32 0.28
N PHE A 34 13.90 16.42 -0.70
CA PHE A 34 12.93 15.32 -0.70
C PHE A 34 13.18 14.35 0.46
N VAL A 35 14.45 14.00 0.70
CA VAL A 35 14.82 13.11 1.80
C VAL A 35 14.45 13.73 3.14
N GLN A 36 14.78 15.00 3.36
CA GLN A 36 14.44 15.71 4.60
C GLN A 36 12.94 15.85 4.79
N GLU A 37 12.20 16.23 3.75
CA GLU A 37 10.74 16.35 3.81
C GLU A 37 10.10 15.00 4.15
N LEU A 38 10.55 13.92 3.51
CA LEU A 38 10.04 12.57 3.76
C LEU A 38 10.33 12.12 5.20
N LEU A 39 11.55 12.30 5.69
CA LEU A 39 11.90 11.96 7.09
C LEU A 39 11.09 12.79 8.09
N GLY A 40 10.88 14.08 7.81
CA GLY A 40 10.03 14.95 8.61
C GLY A 40 8.58 14.45 8.68
N LYS A 41 8.02 14.02 7.54
CA LYS A 41 6.67 13.42 7.48
C LYS A 41 6.59 12.09 8.24
N LEU A 42 7.68 11.31 8.32
CA LEU A 42 7.72 10.03 9.03
C LEU A 42 7.86 10.16 10.55
N ARG A 43 8.28 11.31 11.10
CA ARG A 43 8.61 11.50 12.52
C ARG A 43 7.44 11.32 13.51
N GLY A 44 6.20 11.20 13.03
CA GLY A 44 5.02 10.91 13.87
C GLY A 44 4.16 9.76 13.33
N LEU A 45 4.61 9.10 12.26
CA LEU A 45 3.90 7.99 11.65
C LEU A 45 4.35 6.68 12.32
N HIS A 46 3.39 5.79 12.57
CA HIS A 46 3.64 4.43 13.01
C HIS A 46 2.89 3.48 12.09
N LYS A 47 3.52 2.34 11.77
CA LYS A 47 2.89 1.30 10.96
C LYS A 47 1.67 0.79 11.72
N GLN A 48 0.49 0.80 11.10
CA GLN A 48 -0.71 0.24 11.73
C GLN A 48 -0.58 -1.30 11.76
N PRO A 49 -0.60 -1.95 12.94
CA PRO A 49 -0.32 -3.38 13.05
C PRO A 49 -1.49 -4.30 12.61
N GLY A 50 -2.36 -3.89 11.67
CA GLY A 50 -3.59 -4.65 11.43
C GLY A 50 -4.35 -4.48 10.13
N LEU A 51 -3.93 -3.63 9.19
CA LEU A 51 -4.57 -3.63 7.87
C LEU A 51 -3.92 -4.71 7.02
N ARG A 52 -4.55 -5.89 7.01
CA ARG A 52 -4.43 -6.83 5.90
C ARG A 52 -4.49 -5.98 4.61
N PRO A 53 -3.66 -6.26 3.58
CA PRO A 53 -3.89 -5.62 2.29
C PRO A 53 -5.38 -5.76 2.01
N PRO A 54 -6.09 -4.70 1.57
CA PRO A 54 -7.48 -4.86 1.17
C PRO A 54 -7.44 -6.03 0.21
N SER A 55 -8.09 -7.14 0.62
CA SER A 55 -8.21 -8.29 -0.27
C SER A 55 -8.70 -7.70 -1.60
N PRO A 56 -8.20 -8.18 -2.75
CA PRO A 56 -8.71 -7.72 -4.03
C PRO A 56 -10.17 -8.16 -4.12
N SER A 57 -11.06 -7.41 -3.48
CA SER A 57 -12.49 -7.52 -3.60
C SER A 57 -12.83 -6.75 -4.86
N GLY A 58 -12.31 -7.27 -5.98
CA GLY A 58 -12.98 -7.18 -7.26
C GLY A 58 -14.27 -7.96 -7.09
N ASN A 59 -15.28 -7.26 -6.57
CA ASN A 59 -16.66 -7.65 -6.47
C ASN A 59 -17.29 -7.85 -7.86
N ARG A 60 -16.74 -8.75 -8.68
CA ARG A 60 -17.50 -9.28 -9.83
C ARG A 60 -18.41 -10.40 -9.34
N SER A 61 -19.31 -10.06 -8.41
CA SER A 61 -20.50 -10.86 -8.15
C SER A 61 -21.43 -10.65 -9.35
N LEU A 62 -21.19 -11.43 -10.40
CA LEU A 62 -22.17 -11.71 -11.43
C LEU A 62 -22.54 -13.18 -11.27
N SER A 63 -23.24 -13.51 -10.19
CA SER A 63 -24.08 -14.71 -10.19
C SER A 63 -25.22 -14.41 -11.15
N PRO A 64 -25.39 -15.17 -12.27
CA PRO A 64 -26.63 -15.07 -13.02
C PRO A 64 -27.73 -15.57 -12.10
N ILE A 65 -28.77 -14.75 -11.97
CA ILE A 65 -30.06 -15.08 -11.38
C ILE A 65 -30.40 -16.56 -11.64
N GLN A 66 -30.54 -17.33 -10.56
CA GLN A 66 -31.21 -18.61 -10.61
C GLN A 66 -32.68 -18.32 -10.92
N ASP A 67 -33.06 -18.49 -12.18
CA ASP A 67 -34.47 -18.56 -12.57
C ASP A 67 -35.03 -19.92 -12.11
N SER A 68 -35.31 -20.01 -10.82
CA SER A 68 -36.12 -21.06 -10.21
C SER A 68 -37.54 -20.51 -10.07
N ALA A 69 -38.36 -20.59 -11.13
CA ALA A 69 -39.80 -20.77 -11.03
C ALA A 69 -40.46 -20.87 -12.42
N ARG A 70 -40.57 -22.08 -12.98
CA ARG A 70 -41.74 -22.38 -13.81
C ARG A 70 -42.15 -23.86 -13.77
N THR A 71 -42.78 -24.24 -12.67
CA THR A 71 -43.70 -25.37 -12.61
C THR A 71 -45.08 -24.90 -13.10
N ALA A 72 -45.46 -25.34 -14.32
CA ALA A 72 -46.79 -25.67 -14.91
C ALA A 72 -48.02 -24.72 -14.73
N PRO A 73 -49.19 -24.89 -15.43
CA PRO A 73 -49.58 -25.64 -16.65
C PRO A 73 -50.26 -24.70 -17.72
N PRO A 74 -50.85 -25.18 -18.85
CA PRO A 74 -52.16 -25.87 -18.94
C PRO A 74 -52.15 -27.17 -19.78
#